data_AF-A0AAV3AWY5-F1
#
_entry.id   AF-A0AAV3AWY5-F1
#
_cell.length_a   1.000
_cell.length_b   1.000
_cell.length_c   1.000
_cell.angle_alpha   90.00
_cell.angle_beta   90.00
_cell.angle_gamma   90.00
#
_symmetry.space_group_name_H-M   'P 1'
#
loop_
_entity.id
_entity.type
_entity.pdbx_description
1 polymer ?
#
loop_
_entity_poly.entity_id
_entity_poly.type
_entity_poly.pdbx_seq_one_letter_code
_entity_poly.pdbx_strand_id
1 'polypeptide(L)'
;MSSVLEEELKALLSGGSAPLPDKYDMVSESPRPLKLKQNVCYIVMGVLLNEKEEVLMMQEAKPECLGTWYLPAGRLEKGETLVDGLCREVKEETGLTCEPITLLAVEERGAAWVRFVFLARHTGGTLKSPASADKESVQASWWDRVSPLALRCRDILPLIKLALEYQHQPSHPYILPHLHPSPFLILRMLLVCLTTPGDLWILQSASGPAHLPAAICATHGGSLLNPLRNLLQDPPKSYGILEVQHQGGDGADGLCLTVMGVFSGPEPPRIRVDNLSWVLMKDEEVKNSIKQTTLLPLYS
;
A
#
# COMPACT_ATOMS: atom_id res chain seq x y z
N MET A 1 -8.53 27.05 8.14
CA MET A 1 -7.63 26.14 7.39
C MET A 1 -7.23 26.86 6.12
N SER A 2 -6.06 26.60 5.54
CA SER A 2 -5.71 27.18 4.24
C SER A 2 -6.47 26.42 3.14
N SER A 3 -6.82 27.10 2.04
CA SER A 3 -7.49 26.47 0.89
C SER A 3 -6.72 25.29 0.32
N VAL A 4 -5.39 25.32 0.40
CA VAL A 4 -4.50 24.26 -0.12
C VAL A 4 -4.70 22.93 0.60
N LEU A 5 -4.84 22.96 1.93
CA LEU A 5 -5.06 21.74 2.72
C LEU A 5 -6.47 21.17 2.49
N GLU A 6 -7.47 22.04 2.29
CA GLU A 6 -8.83 21.62 1.93
C GLU A 6 -8.85 20.90 0.59
N GLU A 7 -8.15 21.43 -0.41
CA GLU A 7 -8.01 20.82 -1.73
C GLU A 7 -7.26 19.48 -1.67
N GLU A 8 -6.15 19.41 -0.92
CA GLU A 8 -5.41 18.16 -0.68
C GLU A 8 -6.31 17.09 -0.05
N LEU A 9 -7.07 17.45 1.00
CA LEU A 9 -8.00 16.54 1.67
C LEU A 9 -9.11 16.06 0.72
N LYS A 10 -9.73 16.95 -0.05
CA LYS A 10 -10.80 16.60 -1.00
C LYS A 10 -10.28 15.68 -2.09
N ALA A 11 -9.08 15.90 -2.61
CA ALA A 11 -8.45 15.03 -3.60
C ALA A 11 -8.23 13.62 -3.03
N LEU A 12 -7.66 13.50 -1.83
CA LEU A 12 -7.38 12.20 -1.20
C LEU A 12 -8.66 11.44 -0.82
N LEU A 13 -9.64 12.12 -0.20
CA LEU A 13 -10.87 11.50 0.28
C LEU A 13 -11.82 11.08 -0.86
N SER A 14 -11.64 11.62 -2.06
CA SER A 14 -12.35 11.19 -3.27
C SER A 14 -11.63 10.05 -4.02
N GLY A 15 -10.53 9.51 -3.46
CA GLY A 15 -9.74 8.43 -4.06
C GLY A 15 -8.72 8.91 -5.10
N GLY A 16 -8.51 10.21 -5.22
CA GLY A 16 -7.50 10.81 -6.09
C GLY A 16 -6.11 10.86 -5.46
N SER A 17 -5.23 11.62 -6.10
CA SER A 17 -3.87 11.90 -5.64
C SER A 17 -3.74 13.36 -5.21
N ALA A 18 -2.89 13.60 -4.23
CA ALA A 18 -2.40 14.94 -3.90
C ALA A 18 -0.87 15.01 -4.04
N PRO A 19 -0.32 16.13 -4.54
CA PRO A 19 1.12 16.29 -4.70
C PRO A 19 1.85 16.16 -3.36
N LEU A 20 3.11 15.75 -3.41
CA LEU A 20 3.99 15.75 -2.24
C LEU A 20 4.32 17.20 -1.85
N PRO A 21 4.49 17.49 -0.54
CA PRO A 21 4.86 18.83 -0.10
C PRO A 21 6.30 19.16 -0.46
N ASP A 22 6.58 20.45 -0.66
CA ASP A 22 7.94 20.94 -0.93
C ASP A 22 8.91 20.76 0.24
N LYS A 23 8.36 20.63 1.46
CA LYS A 23 9.11 20.44 2.71
C LYS A 23 8.51 19.30 3.50
N TYR A 24 9.38 18.51 4.12
CA TYR A 24 9.01 17.41 5.00
C TYR A 24 9.18 17.84 6.45
N ASP A 25 8.25 17.44 7.31
CA ASP A 25 8.22 17.83 8.72
C ASP A 25 9.11 16.96 9.59
N MET A 26 9.37 15.74 9.14
CA MET A 26 10.24 14.78 9.80
C MET A 26 11.16 14.16 8.76
N VAL A 27 12.46 14.27 8.96
CA VAL A 27 13.47 13.73 8.04
C VAL A 27 14.41 12.84 8.82
N SER A 28 14.62 11.61 8.36
CA SER A 28 15.63 10.72 8.93
C SER A 28 17.03 11.34 8.85
N GLU A 29 17.91 11.05 9.80
CA GLU A 29 19.32 11.46 9.70
C GLU A 29 19.94 10.93 8.39
N SER A 30 20.34 11.84 7.49
CA SER A 30 20.90 11.54 6.17
C SER A 30 19.99 10.69 5.25
N PRO A 31 18.87 11.24 4.73
CA PRO A 31 18.00 10.50 3.83
C PRO A 31 18.75 10.13 2.56
N ARG A 32 18.72 8.86 2.18
CA ARG A 32 19.35 8.36 0.95
C ARG A 32 18.27 8.03 -0.07
N PRO A 33 18.47 8.39 -1.35
CA PRO A 33 17.59 7.93 -2.41
C PRO A 33 17.47 6.41 -2.41
N LEU A 34 16.25 5.94 -2.59
CA LEU A 34 15.95 4.54 -2.75
C LEU A 34 16.36 4.07 -4.14
N LYS A 35 16.82 2.83 -4.16
CA LYS A 35 17.27 2.11 -5.35
C LYS A 35 16.84 0.66 -5.21
N LEU A 36 15.97 0.23 -6.11
CA LEU A 36 15.51 -1.15 -6.19
C LEU A 36 16.70 -2.10 -6.30
N LYS A 37 16.59 -3.25 -5.64
CA LYS A 37 17.63 -4.29 -5.58
C LYS A 37 18.94 -3.84 -4.89
N GLN A 38 18.98 -2.64 -4.26
CA GLN A 38 20.13 -2.16 -3.49
C GLN A 38 19.79 -1.91 -2.02
N ASN A 39 18.87 -0.98 -1.74
CA ASN A 39 18.52 -0.56 -0.37
C ASN A 39 17.01 -0.62 -0.08
N VAL A 40 16.22 -1.06 -1.05
CA VAL A 40 14.81 -1.35 -0.89
C VAL A 40 14.39 -2.54 -1.76
N CYS A 41 13.40 -3.28 -1.30
CA CYS A 41 12.79 -4.41 -1.98
C CYS A 41 11.27 -4.23 -1.98
N TYR A 42 10.69 -4.00 -3.16
CA TYR A 42 9.25 -4.08 -3.35
C TYR A 42 8.89 -5.44 -3.95
N ILE A 43 7.86 -6.06 -3.39
CA ILE A 43 7.25 -7.29 -3.88
C ILE A 43 5.86 -6.96 -4.39
N VAL A 44 5.49 -7.50 -5.54
CA VAL A 44 4.12 -7.45 -6.05
C VAL A 44 3.56 -8.86 -6.03
N MET A 45 2.28 -9.00 -5.70
CA MET A 45 1.59 -10.29 -5.62
C MET A 45 0.19 -10.16 -6.20
N GLY A 46 -0.20 -11.10 -7.05
CA GLY A 46 -1.53 -11.15 -7.64
C GLY A 46 -2.41 -12.23 -6.99
N VAL A 47 -3.60 -11.85 -6.55
CA VAL A 47 -4.71 -12.77 -6.31
C VAL A 47 -5.67 -12.65 -7.48
N LEU A 48 -5.78 -13.71 -8.28
CA LEU A 48 -6.74 -13.79 -9.38
C LEU A 48 -7.75 -14.87 -9.06
N LEU A 49 -9.02 -14.54 -9.25
CA LEU A 49 -10.16 -15.43 -9.03
C LEU A 49 -10.87 -15.61 -10.37
N ASN A 50 -11.18 -16.86 -10.74
CA ASN A 50 -12.03 -17.12 -11.89
C ASN A 50 -13.53 -17.08 -11.51
N GLU A 51 -14.42 -17.34 -12.47
CA GLU A 51 -15.87 -17.30 -12.26
C GLU A 51 -16.37 -18.32 -11.22
N LYS A 52 -15.57 -19.36 -10.91
CA LYS A 52 -15.85 -20.36 -9.88
C LYS A 52 -15.18 -20.06 -8.54
N GLU A 53 -14.57 -18.88 -8.40
CA GLU A 53 -13.75 -18.50 -7.25
C GLU A 53 -12.58 -19.46 -6.97
N GLU A 54 -12.08 -20.11 -8.01
CA GLU A 54 -10.82 -20.82 -7.95
C GLU A 54 -9.70 -19.79 -8.07
N VAL A 55 -8.59 -20.02 -7.36
CA VAL A 55 -7.47 -19.10 -7.25
C VAL A 55 -6.40 -19.47 -8.25
N LEU A 56 -5.85 -18.50 -8.99
CA LEU A 56 -4.68 -18.75 -9.83
C LEU A 56 -3.44 -19.00 -8.97
N MET A 57 -2.85 -20.17 -9.13
CA MET A 57 -1.65 -20.60 -8.43
C MET A 57 -0.55 -20.93 -9.45
N MET A 58 0.70 -20.63 -9.11
CA MET A 58 1.89 -21.08 -9.84
C MET A 58 2.64 -22.14 -9.04
N GLN A 59 3.34 -23.05 -9.73
CA GLN A 59 4.21 -24.05 -9.10
C GLN A 59 5.68 -23.65 -9.25
N GLU A 60 6.37 -23.56 -8.12
CA GLU A 60 7.75 -23.10 -8.01
C GLU A 60 8.74 -24.02 -8.76
N ALA A 61 9.64 -23.41 -9.53
CA ALA A 61 10.75 -24.07 -10.20
C ALA A 61 12.08 -23.98 -9.45
N LYS A 62 12.16 -23.15 -8.40
CA LYS A 62 13.39 -22.89 -7.64
C LYS A 62 13.76 -24.07 -6.75
N PRO A 63 15.04 -24.52 -6.70
CA PRO A 63 15.45 -25.71 -5.94
C PRO A 63 15.01 -25.73 -4.47
N GLU A 64 15.02 -24.60 -3.79
CA GLU A 64 14.68 -24.46 -2.37
C GLU A 64 13.19 -24.71 -2.05
N CYS A 65 12.31 -24.58 -3.05
CA CYS A 65 10.87 -24.75 -2.89
C CYS A 65 10.23 -25.48 -4.09
N LEU A 66 11.03 -26.28 -4.81
CA LEU A 66 10.63 -26.93 -6.04
C LEU A 66 9.35 -27.76 -5.85
N GLY A 67 8.39 -27.56 -6.73
CA GLY A 67 7.13 -28.31 -6.73
C GLY A 67 6.10 -27.83 -5.71
N THR A 68 6.42 -26.88 -4.83
CA THR A 68 5.44 -26.20 -3.99
C THR A 68 4.68 -25.12 -4.78
N TRP A 69 3.52 -24.71 -4.28
CA TRP A 69 2.62 -23.78 -4.96
C TRP A 69 2.49 -22.45 -4.21
N TYR A 70 2.35 -21.37 -4.97
CA TYR A 70 2.20 -20.03 -4.41
C TYR A 70 1.31 -19.16 -5.31
N LEU A 71 0.94 -17.98 -4.81
CA LEU A 71 0.34 -16.94 -5.64
C LEU A 71 1.43 -16.38 -6.58
N PRO A 72 1.07 -15.94 -7.79
CA PRO A 72 2.03 -15.27 -8.67
C PRO A 72 2.56 -14.01 -7.99
N ALA A 73 3.88 -13.96 -7.79
CA ALA A 73 4.51 -12.92 -6.99
C ALA A 73 6.03 -12.84 -7.20
N GLY A 74 6.54 -11.62 -7.31
CA GLY A 74 7.98 -11.43 -7.41
C GLY A 74 8.45 -10.02 -7.10
N ARG A 75 9.75 -9.81 -7.30
CA ARG A 75 10.42 -8.56 -6.97
C ARG A 75 10.23 -7.57 -8.10
N LEU A 76 9.94 -6.33 -7.76
CA LEU A 76 9.90 -5.26 -8.74
C LEU A 76 11.27 -5.08 -9.43
N GLU A 77 11.26 -4.93 -10.76
CA GLU A 77 12.47 -4.64 -11.52
C GLU A 77 12.72 -3.13 -11.64
N LYS A 78 13.93 -2.77 -12.07
CA LYS A 78 14.30 -1.37 -12.24
C LYS A 78 13.49 -0.76 -13.38
N GLY A 79 12.88 0.39 -13.11
CA GLY A 79 12.09 1.12 -14.11
C GLY A 79 10.64 0.66 -14.24
N GLU A 80 10.21 -0.35 -13.48
CA GLU A 80 8.82 -0.80 -13.49
C GLU A 80 7.96 0.02 -12.53
N THR A 81 6.71 0.28 -12.91
CA THR A 81 5.68 0.64 -11.94
C THR A 81 5.23 -0.61 -11.18
N LEU A 82 4.56 -0.45 -10.03
CA LEU A 82 3.99 -1.58 -9.29
C LEU A 82 3.01 -2.41 -10.15
N VAL A 83 2.27 -1.77 -11.05
CA VAL A 83 1.34 -2.43 -11.96
C VAL A 83 2.08 -3.20 -13.05
N ASP A 84 3.14 -2.62 -13.62
CA ASP A 84 3.95 -3.32 -14.63
C ASP A 84 4.59 -4.57 -14.05
N GLY A 85 5.16 -4.46 -12.84
CA GLY A 85 5.71 -5.60 -12.13
C GLY A 85 4.67 -6.70 -11.90
N LEU A 86 3.46 -6.35 -11.43
CA LEU A 86 2.40 -7.33 -11.22
C LEU A 86 2.06 -8.07 -12.52
N CYS A 87 1.84 -7.32 -13.60
CA CYS A 87 1.47 -7.89 -14.89
C CYS A 87 2.58 -8.77 -15.48
N ARG A 88 3.85 -8.38 -15.30
CA ARG A 88 5.01 -9.18 -15.71
C ARG A 88 5.07 -10.50 -14.93
N GLU A 89 5.03 -10.45 -13.60
CA GLU A 89 5.13 -11.66 -12.76
C GLU A 89 4.00 -12.65 -13.08
N VAL A 90 2.76 -12.17 -13.20
CA VAL A 90 1.63 -13.03 -13.61
C VAL A 90 1.89 -13.64 -14.99
N LYS A 91 2.42 -12.88 -15.94
CA LYS A 91 2.69 -13.38 -17.29
C LYS A 91 3.80 -14.43 -17.34
N GLU A 92 4.91 -14.16 -16.67
CA GLU A 92 6.08 -15.04 -16.63
C GLU A 92 5.79 -16.35 -15.90
N GLU A 93 5.11 -16.27 -14.76
CA GLU A 93 4.87 -17.42 -13.88
C GLU A 93 3.65 -18.24 -14.29
N THR A 94 2.66 -17.65 -14.98
CA THR A 94 1.38 -18.33 -15.27
C THR A 94 0.99 -18.38 -16.74
N GLY A 95 1.68 -17.62 -17.61
CA GLY A 95 1.34 -17.50 -19.03
C GLY A 95 0.12 -16.62 -19.33
N LEU A 96 -0.63 -16.19 -18.30
CA LEU A 96 -1.81 -15.34 -18.41
C LEU A 96 -1.45 -13.86 -18.40
N THR A 97 -2.29 -13.02 -19.01
CA THR A 97 -2.26 -11.56 -18.83
C THR A 97 -3.34 -11.16 -17.84
N CYS A 98 -3.10 -10.07 -17.11
CA CYS A 98 -4.04 -9.56 -16.13
C CYS A 98 -4.11 -8.04 -16.12
N GLU A 99 -5.15 -7.53 -15.47
CA GLU A 99 -5.27 -6.12 -15.08
C GLU A 99 -5.60 -6.04 -13.59
N PRO A 100 -4.95 -5.15 -12.82
CA PRO A 100 -5.29 -4.98 -11.41
C PRO A 100 -6.67 -4.32 -11.26
N ILE A 101 -7.44 -4.79 -10.28
CA ILE A 101 -8.71 -4.21 -9.86
C ILE A 101 -8.47 -3.22 -8.71
N THR A 102 -7.70 -3.66 -7.69
CA THR A 102 -7.34 -2.83 -6.53
C THR A 102 -6.14 -3.45 -5.81
N LEU A 103 -5.42 -2.65 -5.03
CA LEU A 103 -4.66 -3.17 -3.88
C LEU A 103 -5.64 -3.74 -2.86
N LEU A 104 -5.37 -4.94 -2.36
CA LEU A 104 -6.08 -5.58 -1.24
C LEU A 104 -5.37 -5.32 0.08
N ALA A 105 -4.04 -5.32 0.06
CA ALA A 105 -3.23 -5.10 1.25
C ALA A 105 -1.84 -4.56 0.87
N VAL A 106 -1.27 -3.80 1.81
CA VAL A 106 0.17 -3.50 1.82
C VAL A 106 0.75 -4.13 3.08
N GLU A 107 1.84 -4.87 2.93
CA GLU A 107 2.55 -5.48 4.05
C GLU A 107 3.98 -4.97 4.07
N GLU A 108 4.48 -4.58 5.23
CA GLU A 108 5.89 -4.28 5.40
C GLU A 108 6.57 -5.30 6.33
N ARG A 109 7.86 -5.51 6.13
CA ARG A 109 8.73 -6.26 7.05
C ARG A 109 9.97 -5.43 7.29
N GLY A 110 9.74 -4.32 7.98
CA GLY A 110 10.65 -3.18 8.02
C GLY A 110 10.56 -2.34 6.74
N ALA A 111 10.93 -1.06 6.85
CA ALA A 111 10.77 -0.05 5.81
C ALA A 111 11.50 -0.35 4.49
N ALA A 112 12.48 -1.26 4.49
CA ALA A 112 13.20 -1.67 3.29
C ALA A 112 12.55 -2.85 2.53
N TRP A 113 11.49 -3.46 3.06
CA TRP A 113 10.78 -4.56 2.42
C TRP A 113 9.28 -4.33 2.49
N VAL A 114 8.65 -4.13 1.33
CA VAL A 114 7.20 -3.87 1.22
C VAL A 114 6.60 -4.79 0.16
N ARG A 115 5.50 -5.45 0.49
CA ARG A 115 4.71 -6.29 -0.42
C ARG A 115 3.36 -5.65 -0.71
N PHE A 116 3.05 -5.50 -1.99
CA PHE A 116 1.79 -4.97 -2.51
C PHE A 116 0.97 -6.14 -3.06
N VAL A 117 -0.18 -6.38 -2.45
CA VAL A 117 -1.07 -7.48 -2.82
C VAL A 117 -2.22 -6.90 -3.62
N PHE A 118 -2.38 -7.35 -4.86
CA PHE A 118 -3.43 -6.90 -5.77
C PHE A 118 -4.51 -7.97 -5.94
N LEU A 119 -5.76 -7.53 -5.96
CA LEU A 119 -6.81 -8.26 -6.66
C LEU A 119 -6.67 -7.94 -8.14
N ALA A 120 -6.60 -8.95 -9.00
CA ALA A 120 -6.49 -8.75 -10.43
C ALA A 120 -7.47 -9.65 -11.20
N ARG A 121 -7.85 -9.20 -12.40
CA ARG A 121 -8.65 -9.99 -13.34
C ARG A 121 -7.77 -10.55 -14.44
N HIS A 122 -8.03 -11.80 -14.82
CA HIS A 122 -7.45 -12.38 -16.03
C HIS A 122 -8.06 -11.71 -17.27
N THR A 123 -7.21 -11.35 -18.24
CA THR A 123 -7.62 -10.66 -19.48
C THR A 123 -7.23 -11.38 -20.77
N GLY A 124 -6.47 -12.47 -20.68
CA GLY A 124 -6.06 -13.27 -21.83
C GLY A 124 -4.78 -14.08 -21.58
N GLY A 125 -4.16 -14.54 -22.67
CA GLY A 125 -3.03 -15.45 -22.63
C GLY A 125 -3.45 -16.92 -22.51
N THR A 126 -2.47 -17.78 -22.26
CA THR A 126 -2.66 -19.23 -22.18
C THR A 126 -2.02 -19.72 -20.89
N LEU A 127 -2.78 -20.49 -20.10
CA LEU A 127 -2.30 -21.02 -18.83
C LEU A 127 -1.07 -21.91 -19.06
N LYS A 128 0.00 -21.61 -18.31
CA LYS A 128 1.30 -22.27 -18.43
C LYS A 128 1.20 -23.73 -17.99
N SER A 129 1.60 -24.63 -18.87
CA SER A 129 1.61 -26.08 -18.62
C SER A 129 3.02 -26.57 -18.28
N PRO A 130 3.17 -27.80 -17.75
CA PRO A 130 4.49 -28.41 -17.54
C PRO A 130 5.36 -28.49 -18.79
N ALA A 131 4.76 -28.54 -19.99
CA ALA A 131 5.52 -28.55 -21.26
C ALA A 131 6.21 -27.22 -21.57
N SER A 132 5.77 -26.14 -20.92
CA SER A 132 6.33 -24.79 -21.00
C SER A 132 7.08 -24.39 -19.72
N ALA A 133 7.51 -25.38 -18.92
CA ALA A 133 8.27 -25.13 -17.69
C ALA A 133 9.59 -24.42 -17.99
N ASP A 134 9.95 -23.47 -17.13
CA ASP A 134 11.21 -22.73 -17.21
C ASP A 134 11.69 -22.33 -15.80
N LYS A 135 12.62 -21.37 -15.72
CA LYS A 135 13.17 -20.88 -14.45
C LYS A 135 12.18 -20.12 -13.58
N GLU A 136 11.10 -19.59 -14.16
CA GLU A 136 10.11 -18.78 -13.44
C GLU A 136 9.10 -19.70 -12.73
N SER A 137 8.63 -20.74 -13.42
CA SER A 137 7.70 -21.70 -12.84
C SER A 137 7.59 -22.99 -13.66
N VAL A 138 7.16 -24.06 -13.00
CA VAL A 138 6.89 -25.35 -13.64
C VAL A 138 5.57 -25.32 -14.42
N GLN A 139 4.52 -24.75 -13.82
CA GLN A 139 3.18 -24.66 -14.38
C GLN A 139 2.33 -23.68 -13.57
N ALA A 140 1.11 -23.41 -14.05
CA ALA A 140 0.07 -22.73 -13.27
C ALA A 140 -1.27 -23.48 -13.35
N SER A 141 -2.11 -23.30 -12.33
CA SER A 141 -3.41 -23.97 -12.21
C SER A 141 -4.40 -23.10 -11.45
N TRP A 142 -5.69 -23.30 -11.72
CA TRP A 142 -6.78 -22.78 -10.91
C TRP A 142 -7.06 -23.75 -9.76
N TRP A 143 -6.94 -23.27 -8.53
CA TRP A 143 -7.10 -24.06 -7.33
C TRP A 143 -8.45 -23.77 -6.65
N ASP A 144 -9.24 -24.81 -6.44
CA ASP A 144 -10.55 -24.77 -5.75
C ASP A 144 -10.48 -24.44 -4.25
N ARG A 145 -9.28 -24.28 -3.69
CA ARG A 145 -9.02 -24.03 -2.25
C ARG A 145 -9.37 -25.21 -1.34
N VAL A 146 -9.77 -26.35 -1.89
CA VAL A 146 -10.21 -27.56 -1.16
C VAL A 146 -9.28 -28.74 -1.44
N SER A 147 -8.93 -28.94 -2.70
CA SER A 147 -8.02 -29.99 -3.14
C SER A 147 -6.65 -29.82 -2.47
N PRO A 148 -6.00 -30.92 -2.02
CA PRO A 148 -4.68 -30.83 -1.42
C PRO A 148 -3.67 -30.18 -2.35
N LEU A 149 -3.02 -29.11 -1.88
CA LEU A 149 -1.99 -28.39 -2.60
C LEU A 149 -0.81 -28.10 -1.67
N ALA A 150 0.40 -28.51 -2.05
CA ALA A 150 1.59 -28.30 -1.25
C ALA A 150 2.03 -26.83 -1.35
N LEU A 151 1.57 -25.97 -0.44
CA LEU A 151 1.87 -24.54 -0.47
C LEU A 151 3.32 -24.26 -0.06
N ARG A 152 3.98 -23.34 -0.77
CA ARG A 152 5.31 -22.82 -0.41
C ARG A 152 5.31 -22.18 0.97
N CYS A 153 4.30 -21.36 1.24
CA CYS A 153 4.07 -20.70 2.52
C CYS A 153 2.56 -20.46 2.70
N ARG A 154 2.07 -20.48 3.95
CA ARG A 154 0.64 -20.33 4.28
C ARG A 154 0.21 -18.88 4.47
N ASP A 155 1.13 -17.92 4.32
CA ASP A 155 0.86 -16.48 4.45
C ASP A 155 -0.07 -15.94 3.35
N ILE A 156 -0.27 -16.68 2.26
CA ILE A 156 -1.23 -16.34 1.21
C ILE A 156 -2.69 -16.64 1.59
N LEU A 157 -2.94 -17.49 2.59
CA LEU A 157 -4.32 -17.90 2.92
C LEU A 157 -5.17 -16.73 3.41
N PRO A 158 -4.69 -15.85 4.32
CA PRO A 158 -5.42 -14.63 4.67
C PRO A 158 -5.62 -13.68 3.49
N LEU A 159 -4.66 -13.60 2.56
CA LEU A 159 -4.73 -12.74 1.37
C LEU A 159 -5.79 -13.23 0.37
N ILE A 160 -5.87 -14.54 0.16
CA ILE A 160 -6.93 -15.18 -0.65
C ILE A 160 -8.30 -14.95 0.00
N LYS A 161 -8.40 -15.09 1.32
CA LYS A 161 -9.63 -14.80 2.05
C LYS A 161 -10.06 -13.34 1.85
N LEU A 162 -9.12 -12.40 1.97
CA LEU A 162 -9.36 -10.97 1.75
C LEU A 162 -9.88 -10.70 0.33
N ALA A 163 -9.30 -11.35 -0.69
CA ALA A 163 -9.75 -11.22 -2.08
C ALA A 163 -11.20 -11.71 -2.26
N LEU A 164 -11.54 -12.87 -1.69
CA LEU A 164 -12.89 -13.44 -1.76
C LEU A 164 -13.90 -12.54 -1.05
N GLU A 165 -13.58 -12.07 0.15
CA GLU A 165 -14.44 -11.14 0.91
C GLU A 165 -14.63 -9.83 0.14
N TYR A 166 -13.56 -9.25 -0.40
CA TYR A 166 -13.61 -8.01 -1.17
C TYR A 166 -14.45 -8.15 -2.45
N GLN A 167 -14.37 -9.29 -3.16
CA GLN A 167 -15.17 -9.54 -4.37
C GLN A 167 -16.69 -9.52 -4.09
N HIS A 168 -17.11 -9.97 -2.89
CA HIS A 168 -18.51 -9.95 -2.48
C HIS A 168 -18.92 -8.60 -1.89
N GLN A 169 -18.06 -8.03 -1.05
CA GLN A 169 -18.31 -6.80 -0.32
C GLN A 169 -16.99 -6.02 -0.20
N PRO A 170 -16.73 -5.05 -1.09
CA PRO A 170 -15.54 -4.22 -1.03
C PRO A 170 -15.39 -3.55 0.34
N SER A 171 -14.26 -3.83 1.01
CA SER A 171 -13.98 -3.33 2.36
C SER A 171 -13.35 -1.94 2.37
N HIS A 172 -12.90 -1.46 1.22
CA HIS A 172 -12.38 -0.11 0.97
C HIS A 172 -12.63 0.26 -0.51
N PRO A 173 -12.47 1.53 -0.93
CA PRO A 173 -12.58 1.92 -2.33
C PRO A 173 -11.55 1.21 -3.22
N TYR A 174 -11.79 1.16 -4.54
CA TYR A 174 -10.78 0.67 -5.47
C TYR A 174 -9.57 1.63 -5.48
N ILE A 175 -8.43 1.14 -4.99
CA ILE A 175 -7.20 1.92 -4.86
C ILE A 175 -6.13 1.25 -5.73
N LEU A 176 -5.63 1.98 -6.71
CA LEU A 176 -4.45 1.62 -7.48
C LEU A 176 -3.33 2.64 -7.24
N PRO A 177 -2.06 2.25 -7.38
CA PRO A 177 -0.95 3.19 -7.23
C PRO A 177 -1.02 4.34 -8.24
N HIS A 178 -0.88 5.58 -7.77
CA HIS A 178 -0.71 6.75 -8.65
C HIS A 178 0.75 6.91 -9.08
N LEU A 179 0.96 7.26 -10.34
CA LEU A 179 2.30 7.43 -10.92
C LEU A 179 2.86 8.81 -10.54
N HIS A 180 3.63 8.87 -9.45
CA HIS A 180 4.37 10.06 -9.06
C HIS A 180 5.81 9.67 -8.71
N PRO A 181 6.82 10.35 -9.27
CA PRO A 181 8.20 10.03 -9.00
C PRO A 181 8.61 10.58 -7.62
N SER A 182 9.27 9.75 -6.83
CA SER A 182 9.92 10.16 -5.60
C SER A 182 11.22 9.39 -5.42
N PRO A 183 12.32 10.01 -4.97
CA PRO A 183 13.53 9.28 -4.62
C PRO A 183 13.46 8.67 -3.22
N PHE A 184 12.45 8.97 -2.41
CA PHE A 184 12.42 8.61 -0.98
C PHE A 184 11.20 7.75 -0.62
N LEU A 185 11.33 7.00 0.48
CA LEU A 185 10.18 6.44 1.17
C LEU A 185 9.55 7.53 2.05
N ILE A 186 8.30 7.85 1.75
CA ILE A 186 7.56 8.95 2.36
C ILE A 186 6.32 8.38 3.04
N LEU A 187 6.12 8.79 4.29
CA LEU A 187 4.86 8.60 5.01
C LEU A 187 4.16 9.96 5.10
N ARG A 188 3.09 10.14 4.31
CA ARG A 188 2.17 11.28 4.47
C ARG A 188 1.06 10.87 5.44
N MET A 189 0.71 11.73 6.37
CA MET A 189 -0.19 11.39 7.48
C MET A 189 -1.42 12.28 7.50
N LEU A 190 -2.59 11.68 7.26
CA LEU A 190 -3.88 12.28 7.61
C LEU A 190 -4.26 11.85 9.03
N LEU A 191 -3.87 12.63 10.04
CA LEU A 191 -4.24 12.33 11.42
C LEU A 191 -5.49 13.10 11.80
N VAL A 192 -6.50 12.36 12.28
CA VAL A 192 -7.81 12.88 12.64
C VAL A 192 -8.07 12.59 14.11
N CYS A 193 -8.53 13.59 14.86
CA CYS A 193 -9.01 13.41 16.22
C CYS A 193 -10.49 13.81 16.32
N LEU A 194 -11.32 12.87 16.76
CA LEU A 194 -12.71 13.11 17.12
C LEU A 194 -12.79 13.40 18.62
N THR A 195 -13.04 14.66 18.99
CA THR A 195 -13.17 15.05 20.39
C THR A 195 -14.61 15.00 20.88
N THR A 196 -14.83 15.03 22.19
CA THR A 196 -16.17 15.20 22.78
C THR A 196 -16.38 16.70 23.04
N PRO A 197 -17.40 17.38 22.47
CA PRO A 197 -18.74 16.87 22.11
C PRO A 197 -18.98 16.46 20.65
N GLY A 198 -17.94 16.30 19.82
CA GLY A 198 -18.07 15.81 18.43
C GLY A 198 -17.24 16.56 17.39
N ASP A 199 -16.34 17.44 17.83
CA ASP A 199 -15.48 18.20 16.93
C ASP A 199 -14.47 17.29 16.23
N LEU A 200 -14.18 17.60 14.97
CA LEU A 200 -13.20 16.90 14.17
C LEU A 200 -11.99 17.80 13.97
N TRP A 201 -10.84 17.32 14.42
CA TRP A 201 -9.56 17.99 14.30
C TRP A 201 -8.67 17.24 13.33
N ILE A 202 -7.93 17.98 12.51
CA ILE A 202 -6.93 17.43 11.61
C ILE A 202 -5.57 17.98 11.99
N LEU A 203 -4.56 17.12 11.93
CA LEU A 203 -3.19 17.57 12.09
C LEU A 203 -2.70 18.20 10.78
N GLN A 204 -2.21 19.43 10.86
CA GLN A 204 -1.59 20.12 9.73
C GLN A 204 -0.13 20.48 10.03
N SER A 205 0.66 20.62 8.97
CA SER A 205 1.95 21.30 8.99
C SER A 205 1.82 22.78 8.62
N ALA A 206 2.61 23.61 9.29
CA ALA A 206 2.78 25.03 8.98
C ALA A 206 4.20 25.37 8.47
N SER A 207 4.97 24.39 7.99
CA SER A 207 6.34 24.57 7.45
C SER A 207 6.42 25.37 6.13
N GLY A 208 5.29 25.92 5.68
CA GLY A 208 5.06 26.60 4.40
C GLY A 208 3.55 26.83 4.23
N PRO A 209 3.00 26.77 2.99
CA PRO A 209 1.56 26.58 2.80
C PRO A 209 1.07 25.38 3.62
N ALA A 210 -0.10 25.49 4.24
CA ALA A 210 -0.62 24.42 5.09
C ALA A 210 -0.86 23.15 4.26
N HIS A 211 -0.34 22.02 4.74
CA HIS A 211 -0.40 20.71 4.08
C HIS A 211 -0.46 19.59 5.13
N LEU A 212 -0.73 18.36 4.69
CA LEU A 212 -0.68 17.19 5.56
C LEU A 212 0.76 16.87 5.99
N PRO A 213 1.00 16.52 7.27
CA PRO A 213 2.32 16.16 7.74
C PRO A 213 2.97 15.06 6.90
N ALA A 214 4.22 15.27 6.51
CA ALA A 214 4.97 14.31 5.69
C ALA A 214 6.34 14.01 6.28
N ALA A 215 6.71 12.73 6.27
CA ALA A 215 7.99 12.25 6.78
C ALA A 215 8.78 11.49 5.73
N ILE A 216 10.08 11.76 5.62
CA ILE A 216 11.01 10.86 4.94
C ILE A 216 11.42 9.76 5.93
N CYS A 217 11.07 8.52 5.59
CA CYS A 217 11.31 7.36 6.43
C CYS A 217 12.76 6.87 6.32
N ALA A 218 13.33 6.46 7.46
CA ALA A 218 14.56 5.68 7.47
C ALA A 218 14.28 4.27 6.97
N THR A 219 15.17 3.72 6.13
CA THR A 219 15.04 2.32 5.65
C THR A 219 15.89 1.33 6.44
N HIS A 220 16.67 1.79 7.42
CA HIS A 220 17.47 0.92 8.28
C HIS A 220 16.75 0.65 9.62
N GLY A 221 16.56 -0.62 9.95
CA GLY A 221 16.24 -1.08 11.32
C GLY A 221 14.89 -0.65 11.90
N GLY A 222 13.90 -0.30 11.09
CA GLY A 222 12.60 0.19 11.57
C GLY A 222 11.45 -0.04 10.61
N SER A 223 10.24 0.21 11.09
CA SER A 223 9.00 0.16 10.31
C SER A 223 8.70 1.53 9.69
N LEU A 224 8.00 1.54 8.55
CA LEU A 224 7.55 2.73 7.85
C LEU A 224 6.60 3.59 8.69
N LEU A 225 5.99 3.01 9.74
CA LEU A 225 5.13 3.72 10.69
C LEU A 225 5.92 4.39 11.82
N ASN A 226 7.24 4.28 11.86
CA ASN A 226 8.05 4.92 12.90
C ASN A 226 7.87 6.44 12.98
N PRO A 227 7.76 7.22 11.88
CA PRO A 227 7.46 8.64 12.00
C PRO A 227 6.14 8.91 12.74
N LEU A 228 5.09 8.13 12.47
CA LEU A 228 3.82 8.22 13.19
C LEU A 228 3.98 7.90 14.68
N ARG A 229 4.72 6.84 15.02
CA ARG A 229 5.00 6.44 16.41
C ARG A 229 5.87 7.45 17.16
N ASN A 230 6.75 8.17 16.47
CA ASN A 230 7.62 9.18 17.06
C ASN A 230 6.90 10.51 17.25
N LEU A 231 5.93 10.82 16.39
CA LEU A 231 5.17 12.06 16.39
C LEU A 231 4.25 12.19 17.60
N LEU A 232 3.60 11.10 17.99
CA LEU A 232 2.58 11.05 19.04
C LEU A 232 2.98 10.06 20.15
N GLN A 233 2.53 10.32 21.38
CA GLN A 233 2.80 9.43 22.51
C GLN A 233 2.07 8.09 22.38
N ASP A 234 0.80 8.14 21.96
CA ASP A 234 -0.06 6.98 21.79
C ASP A 234 -0.35 6.77 20.29
N PRO A 235 -0.37 5.52 19.81
CA PRO A 235 -0.77 5.23 18.44
C PRO A 235 -2.28 5.47 18.22
N PRO A 236 -2.72 5.70 16.97
CA PRO A 236 -4.14 5.80 16.67
C PRO A 236 -4.87 4.49 16.97
N LYS A 237 -6.16 4.59 17.30
CA LYS A 237 -7.01 3.41 17.56
C LYS A 237 -7.17 2.55 16.30
N SER A 238 -7.20 3.20 15.15
CA SER A 238 -7.26 2.57 13.84
C SER A 238 -6.46 3.41 12.85
N TYR A 239 -5.78 2.73 11.93
CA TYR A 239 -5.12 3.37 10.81
C TYR A 239 -5.17 2.47 9.58
N GLY A 240 -4.91 3.06 8.42
CA GLY A 240 -4.81 2.36 7.16
C GLY A 240 -4.41 3.31 6.05
N ILE A 241 -4.26 2.78 4.85
CA ILE A 241 -3.79 3.53 3.69
C ILE A 241 -4.98 4.15 2.96
N LEU A 242 -4.83 5.43 2.60
CA LEU A 242 -5.71 6.14 1.69
C LEU A 242 -5.18 6.10 0.25
N GLU A 243 -3.86 6.12 0.09
CA GLU A 243 -3.23 6.30 -1.20
C GLU A 243 -1.82 5.70 -1.21
N VAL A 244 -1.44 5.18 -2.40
CA VAL A 244 -0.09 4.75 -2.72
C VAL A 244 0.39 5.51 -3.94
N GLN A 245 1.57 6.12 -3.87
CA GLN A 245 2.23 6.73 -5.03
C GLN A 245 3.56 6.05 -5.31
N HIS A 246 3.76 5.61 -6.55
CA HIS A 246 5.00 5.00 -7.01
C HIS A 246 5.08 5.11 -8.53
N GLN A 247 6.26 5.45 -9.06
CA GLN A 247 6.53 5.42 -10.49
C GLN A 247 7.63 4.41 -10.85
N GLY A 248 8.76 4.42 -10.15
CA GLY A 248 9.95 3.65 -10.54
C GLY A 248 10.71 4.30 -11.70
N GLY A 249 12.01 3.99 -11.82
CA GLY A 249 12.88 4.51 -12.89
C GLY A 249 13.53 5.86 -12.60
N ASP A 250 14.62 6.22 -13.29
CA ASP A 250 15.33 7.52 -13.20
C ASP A 250 15.60 8.07 -11.77
N GLY A 251 15.89 7.19 -10.82
CA GLY A 251 16.12 7.57 -9.42
C GLY A 251 14.85 7.83 -8.62
N ALA A 252 13.69 7.42 -9.13
CA ALA A 252 12.37 7.54 -8.54
C ALA A 252 11.83 6.20 -7.98
N ASP A 253 12.72 5.37 -7.44
CA ASP A 253 12.38 4.08 -6.79
C ASP A 253 11.78 4.26 -5.37
N GLY A 254 11.49 5.51 -4.98
CA GLY A 254 10.77 5.84 -3.76
C GLY A 254 9.28 5.51 -3.84
N LEU A 255 8.62 5.72 -2.71
CA LEU A 255 7.23 5.34 -2.47
C LEU A 255 6.62 6.36 -1.53
N CYS A 256 5.44 6.87 -1.81
CA CYS A 256 4.64 7.59 -0.82
C CYS A 256 3.45 6.72 -0.39
N LEU A 257 3.29 6.55 0.92
CA LEU A 257 2.08 6.02 1.52
C LEU A 257 1.38 7.15 2.27
N THR A 258 0.16 7.48 1.84
CA THR A 258 -0.73 8.36 2.60
C THR A 258 -1.50 7.49 3.59
N VAL A 259 -1.16 7.58 4.87
CA VAL A 259 -1.80 6.84 5.95
C VAL A 259 -2.76 7.77 6.69
N MET A 260 -3.99 7.29 6.89
CA MET A 260 -4.95 7.93 7.77
C MET A 260 -4.93 7.25 9.14
N GLY A 261 -4.83 8.05 10.20
CA GLY A 261 -4.88 7.58 11.59
C GLY A 261 -5.98 8.28 12.37
N VAL A 262 -6.80 7.52 13.08
CA VAL A 262 -7.96 8.05 13.82
C VAL A 262 -7.77 7.93 15.33
N PHE A 263 -7.92 9.06 16.00
CA PHE A 263 -7.88 9.24 17.45
C PHE A 263 -9.27 9.63 17.96
N SER A 264 -9.55 9.30 19.22
CA SER A 264 -10.73 9.80 19.93
C SER A 264 -10.41 10.03 21.40
N GLY A 265 -10.89 11.16 21.94
CA GLY A 265 -10.58 11.58 23.30
C GLY A 265 -11.31 12.88 23.68
N PRO A 266 -11.05 13.45 24.87
CA PRO A 266 -11.59 14.75 25.24
C PRO A 266 -10.93 15.90 24.48
N GLU A 267 -9.66 15.75 24.09
CA GLU A 267 -8.86 16.74 23.38
C GLU A 267 -7.90 16.08 22.38
N PRO A 268 -7.37 16.82 21.39
CA PRO A 268 -6.38 16.27 20.46
C PRO A 268 -5.08 15.88 21.18
N PRO A 269 -4.43 14.76 20.80
CA PRO A 269 -3.24 14.28 21.49
C PRO A 269 -2.06 15.23 21.31
N ARG A 270 -1.20 15.30 22.34
CA ARG A 270 0.00 16.14 22.30
C ARG A 270 0.99 15.66 21.26
N ILE A 271 1.58 16.61 20.53
CA ILE A 271 2.54 16.38 19.46
C ILE A 271 3.94 16.77 19.92
N ARG A 272 4.95 16.06 19.43
CA ARG A 272 6.37 16.26 19.79
C ARG A 272 7.17 17.12 18.78
N VAL A 273 6.48 17.74 17.82
CA VAL A 273 7.07 18.46 16.69
C VAL A 273 6.44 19.84 16.60
N ASP A 274 7.25 20.89 16.69
CA ASP A 274 6.78 22.26 16.95
C ASP A 274 6.04 22.92 15.78
N ASN A 275 6.33 22.53 14.54
CA ASN A 275 5.71 23.07 13.32
C ASN A 275 4.38 22.39 12.95
N LEU A 276 3.91 21.46 13.77
CA LEU A 276 2.68 20.72 13.56
C LEU A 276 1.61 21.15 14.58
N SER A 277 0.38 21.35 14.11
CA SER A 277 -0.72 21.83 14.96
C SER A 277 -2.06 21.21 14.58
N TRP A 278 -2.89 20.92 15.59
CA TRP A 278 -4.26 20.50 15.37
C TRP A 278 -5.12 21.69 14.95
N VAL A 279 -5.85 21.53 13.86
CA VAL A 279 -6.84 22.52 13.39
C VAL A 279 -8.23 21.93 13.37
N LEU A 280 -9.19 22.73 13.81
CA LEU A 280 -10.60 22.39 13.76
C LEU A 280 -11.06 22.35 12.30
N MET A 281 -11.59 21.21 11.86
CA MET A 281 -12.25 21.10 10.57
C MET A 281 -13.60 21.82 10.62
N LYS A 282 -13.84 22.71 9.66
CA LYS A 282 -15.13 23.43 9.54
C LYS A 282 -15.95 22.98 8.34
N ASP A 283 -15.32 22.42 7.31
CA ASP A 283 -16.00 21.91 6.13
C ASP A 283 -16.73 20.61 6.47
N GLU A 284 -18.07 20.66 6.46
CA GLU A 284 -18.93 19.52 6.80
C GLU A 284 -18.90 18.41 5.74
N GLU A 285 -18.61 18.73 4.48
CA GLU A 285 -18.44 17.73 3.42
C GLU A 285 -17.18 16.90 3.70
N VAL A 286 -16.06 17.57 4.00
CA VAL A 286 -14.80 16.89 4.37
C VAL A 286 -14.96 16.05 5.63
N LYS A 287 -15.67 16.57 6.66
CA LYS A 287 -15.96 15.79 7.88
C LYS A 287 -16.74 14.51 7.58
N ASN A 288 -17.78 14.61 6.75
CA ASN A 288 -18.62 13.46 6.41
C ASN A 288 -17.82 12.43 5.60
N SER A 289 -17.02 12.88 4.63
CA SER A 289 -16.12 12.01 3.88
C SER A 289 -15.18 11.24 4.81
N ILE A 290 -14.48 11.94 5.72
CA ILE A 290 -13.58 11.32 6.72
C ILE A 290 -14.28 10.24 7.56
N LYS A 291 -15.52 10.49 8.00
CA LYS A 291 -16.28 9.53 8.83
C LYS A 291 -16.73 8.28 8.06
N GLN A 292 -16.88 8.40 6.75
CA GLN A 292 -17.34 7.31 5.87
C GLN A 292 -16.18 6.58 5.18
N THR A 293 -14.98 7.18 5.19
CA THR A 293 -13.77 6.59 4.63
C THR A 293 -13.47 5.24 5.25
N THR A 294 -13.35 4.24 4.39
CA THR A 294 -12.78 2.94 4.70
C THR A 294 -11.36 2.88 4.13
N LEU A 295 -10.47 2.14 4.80
CA LEU A 295 -9.03 2.22 4.56
C LEU A 295 -8.47 0.90 4.06
N LEU A 296 -7.52 0.99 3.12
CA LEU A 296 -6.72 -0.15 2.68
C LEU A 296 -5.87 -0.66 3.86
N PRO A 297 -5.91 -1.97 4.20
CA PRO A 297 -5.12 -2.52 5.28
C PRO A 297 -3.60 -2.37 5.06
N LEU A 298 -2.91 -1.95 6.11
CA LEU A 298 -1.45 -1.95 6.21
C LEU A 298 -1.01 -2.88 7.35
N TYR A 299 -0.34 -3.96 7.00
CA TYR A 299 0.22 -4.92 7.95
C TYR A 299 1.72 -4.65 8.15
N SER A 300 2.17 -4.65 9.40
CA SER A 300 3.54 -4.31 9.83
C SER A 300 4.09 -5.43 10.71
#